data_AF-A0A3B8W973-F1
#
_entry.id   AF-A0A3B8W973-F1
#
_cell.length_a   1.000
_cell.length_b   1.000
_cell.length_c   1.000
_cell.angle_alpha   90.00
_cell.angle_beta   90.00
_cell.angle_gamma   90.00
#
_symmetry.space_group_name_H-M   'P 1'
#
loop_
_entity.id
_entity.type
_entity.pdbx_description
1 polymer ?
#
loop_
_entity_poly.entity_id
_entity_poly.type
_entity_poly.pdbx_seq_one_letter_code
_entity_poly.pdbx_strand_id
1 'polypeptide(L)'
;LGYVPVEPDGSVKVAVPANVSFAISVLDGQGRRLGPRHENWLSVRPGETRECSGCHDPDSSAPHGRTDAGPAPAWAGAPTTGRPFPNTDPALFADMGETMAEVYGRINGIRRPLPDLVYEDEWTDPNVAPLGASFAYAYGDLDTAPPISGVCAGEWSPNCRIVINYEQHIHPLWGKLRQEVDPVTMDVISDSTCTGCHTTADAAGAAQVPAGQLDLGDGPSPAEPLHFNSYRELLYPDNEQELMNGALVDVLVDSGEVLRDEEGNPILDADGNEQPIMVTVPVRPSMSVNGARFSRFFDVFAAGGSHEGFLKPSELRLISEWLDIGGQYYNNPFDAPED
;
A
#
# COMPACT_ATOMS: atom_id res chain seq x y z
N LEU A 1 5.31 12.70 -0.59
CA LEU A 1 6.01 13.80 0.11
C LEU A 1 6.53 13.34 1.46
N GLY A 2 5.70 12.66 2.25
CA GLY A 2 6.03 12.11 3.55
C GLY A 2 4.75 11.98 4.39
N TYR A 3 4.93 11.65 5.66
CA TYR A 3 3.89 11.38 6.63
C TYR A 3 3.85 12.48 7.68
N VAL A 4 2.66 12.77 8.18
CA VAL A 4 2.44 13.60 9.38
C VAL A 4 1.39 12.95 10.25
N PRO A 5 1.49 13.07 11.58
CA PRO A 5 0.48 12.53 12.47
C PRO A 5 -0.85 13.28 12.31
N VAL A 6 -1.94 12.56 12.59
CA VAL A 6 -3.26 13.13 12.83
C VAL A 6 -3.41 13.28 14.34
N GLU A 7 -3.73 14.48 14.81
CA GLU A 7 -3.87 14.72 16.24
C GLU A 7 -5.14 14.03 16.79
N PRO A 8 -5.25 13.78 18.11
CA PRO A 8 -6.35 12.95 18.67
C PRO A 8 -7.78 13.46 18.40
N ASP A 9 -7.98 14.75 18.16
CA ASP A 9 -9.29 15.32 17.76
C ASP A 9 -9.56 15.20 16.24
N GLY A 10 -8.67 14.57 15.49
CA GLY A 10 -8.75 14.40 14.04
C GLY A 10 -8.16 15.57 13.24
N SER A 11 -7.67 16.62 13.89
CA SER A 11 -7.09 17.79 13.22
C SER A 11 -5.67 17.53 12.70
N VAL A 12 -5.29 18.26 11.64
CA VAL A 12 -3.96 18.19 11.05
C VAL A 12 -3.50 19.60 10.68
N LYS A 13 -2.27 19.95 11.03
CA LYS A 13 -1.61 21.21 10.62
C LYS A 13 -0.17 20.94 10.22
N VAL A 14 0.10 21.06 8.92
CA VAL A 14 1.38 20.66 8.32
C VAL A 14 1.94 21.75 7.42
N ALA A 15 3.25 21.96 7.49
CA ALA A 15 3.99 22.76 6.52
C ALA A 15 4.35 21.89 5.31
N VAL A 16 3.93 22.32 4.12
CA VAL A 16 4.21 21.64 2.85
C VAL A 16 5.14 22.46 1.97
N PRO A 17 5.89 21.85 1.03
CA PRO A 17 6.65 22.58 0.03
C PRO A 17 5.78 23.53 -0.79
N ALA A 18 6.17 24.80 -0.88
CA ALA A 18 5.46 25.77 -1.72
C ALA A 18 5.67 25.48 -3.21
N ASN A 19 4.67 25.78 -4.03
CA ASN A 19 4.65 25.57 -5.48
C ASN A 19 4.90 24.10 -5.90
N VAL A 20 4.57 23.16 -5.03
CA VAL A 20 4.60 21.72 -5.30
C VAL A 20 3.16 21.21 -5.26
N SER A 21 2.80 20.39 -6.25
CA SER A 21 1.52 19.69 -6.27
C SER A 21 1.55 18.53 -5.29
N PHE A 22 0.51 18.38 -4.49
CA PHE A 22 0.37 17.26 -3.56
C PHE A 22 -1.09 16.83 -3.42
N ALA A 23 -1.29 15.60 -2.98
CA ALA A 23 -2.58 15.08 -2.54
C ALA A 23 -2.43 14.58 -1.10
N ILE A 24 -3.55 14.45 -0.39
CA ILE A 24 -3.59 14.00 0.99
C ILE A 24 -4.33 12.67 1.05
N SER A 25 -3.89 11.77 1.92
CA SER A 25 -4.57 10.51 2.21
C SER A 25 -4.52 10.26 3.70
N VAL A 26 -5.64 9.84 4.28
CA VAL A 26 -5.72 9.43 5.68
C VAL A 26 -5.42 7.95 5.76
N LEU A 27 -4.56 7.56 6.69
CA LEU A 27 -4.04 6.20 6.82
C LEU A 27 -4.47 5.58 8.16
N ASP A 28 -4.51 4.25 8.22
CA ASP A 28 -4.57 3.51 9.48
C ASP A 28 -3.19 3.35 10.14
N GLY A 29 -3.15 2.75 11.33
CA GLY A 29 -1.91 2.46 12.07
C GLY A 29 -0.97 1.46 11.38
N GLN A 30 -1.38 0.84 10.28
CA GLN A 30 -0.54 -0.01 9.43
C GLN A 30 -0.05 0.73 8.17
N GLY A 31 -0.36 2.02 8.03
CA GLY A 31 0.04 2.84 6.90
C GLY A 31 -0.80 2.63 5.64
N ARG A 32 -2.01 2.09 5.76
CA ARG A 32 -2.92 1.81 4.63
C ARG A 32 -3.98 2.90 4.52
N ARG A 33 -4.27 3.37 3.30
CA ARG A 33 -5.25 4.41 3.05
C ARG A 33 -6.66 3.96 3.44
N LEU A 34 -7.35 4.77 4.24
CA LEU A 34 -8.69 4.47 4.74
C LEU A 34 -9.81 4.69 3.71
N GLY A 35 -9.67 5.68 2.83
CA GLY A 35 -10.69 6.10 1.87
C GLY A 35 -10.23 6.04 0.40
N PRO A 36 -11.04 6.60 -0.53
CA PRO A 36 -10.63 6.76 -1.93
C PRO A 36 -9.38 7.60 -2.08
N ARG A 37 -8.65 7.43 -3.19
CA ARG A 37 -7.53 8.31 -3.53
C ARG A 37 -8.05 9.74 -3.75
N HIS A 38 -7.31 10.72 -3.23
CA HIS A 38 -7.59 12.11 -3.52
C HIS A 38 -7.02 12.47 -4.90
N GLU A 39 -7.85 12.39 -5.94
CA GLU A 39 -7.45 12.58 -7.34
C GLU A 39 -7.30 14.06 -7.76
N ASN A 40 -7.42 15.00 -6.82
CA ASN A 40 -7.24 16.43 -7.08
C ASN A 40 -5.93 16.93 -6.48
N TRP A 41 -5.20 17.75 -7.21
CA TRP A 41 -3.92 18.28 -6.72
C TRP A 41 -4.14 19.59 -5.96
N LEU A 42 -3.50 19.68 -4.80
CA LEU A 42 -3.40 20.88 -3.99
C LEU A 42 -2.02 21.51 -4.19
N SER A 43 -1.96 22.83 -4.02
CA SER A 43 -0.72 23.57 -3.99
C SER A 43 -0.90 24.84 -3.16
N VAL A 44 0.19 25.31 -2.57
CA VAL A 44 0.23 26.56 -1.81
C VAL A 44 1.41 27.42 -2.28
N ARG A 45 1.22 28.73 -2.28
CA ARG A 45 2.30 29.71 -2.52
C ARG A 45 3.18 29.86 -1.28
N PRO A 46 4.39 30.44 -1.43
CA PRO A 46 5.23 30.75 -0.27
C PRO A 46 4.48 31.64 0.74
N GLY A 47 4.38 31.17 1.99
CA GLY A 47 3.66 31.86 3.07
C GLY A 47 2.14 31.78 3.02
N GLU A 48 1.57 31.06 2.04
CA GLU A 48 0.13 30.84 1.96
C GLU A 48 -0.32 29.72 2.90
N THR A 49 -1.38 29.99 3.66
CA THR A 49 -2.09 28.98 4.45
C THR A 49 -3.38 28.63 3.74
N ARG A 50 -3.69 27.33 3.68
CA ARG A 50 -4.98 26.80 3.25
C ARG A 50 -5.59 26.02 4.41
N GLU A 51 -6.87 26.25 4.64
CA GLU A 51 -7.64 25.59 5.69
C GLU A 51 -8.80 24.83 5.07
N CYS A 52 -9.11 23.69 5.67
CA CYS A 52 -10.23 22.84 5.28
C CYS A 52 -10.96 22.44 6.56
N SER A 53 -12.29 22.59 6.57
CA SER A 53 -13.15 22.27 7.72
C SER A 53 -13.28 20.77 7.99
N GLY A 54 -12.88 19.92 7.04
CA GLY A 54 -12.98 18.47 7.09
C GLY A 54 -12.61 17.84 5.75
N CYS A 55 -12.65 16.51 5.69
CA CYS A 55 -12.53 15.77 4.42
C CYS A 55 -13.86 15.83 3.64
N HIS A 56 -13.80 15.55 2.33
CA HIS A 56 -14.95 15.66 1.43
C HIS A 56 -16.14 14.80 1.90
N ASP A 57 -17.31 15.42 2.03
CA ASP A 57 -18.58 14.75 2.30
C ASP A 57 -19.42 14.78 1.01
N PRO A 58 -19.65 13.63 0.34
CA PRO A 58 -20.42 13.59 -0.90
C PRO A 58 -21.88 14.01 -0.72
N ASP A 59 -22.41 13.96 0.50
CA ASP A 59 -23.77 14.37 0.82
C ASP A 59 -23.88 15.87 1.13
N SER A 60 -22.73 16.58 1.20
CA SER A 60 -22.68 18.02 1.44
C SER A 60 -22.79 18.80 0.13
N SER A 61 -23.75 19.73 0.08
CA SER A 61 -23.86 20.71 -1.00
C SER A 61 -23.04 21.98 -0.75
N ALA A 62 -22.31 22.05 0.37
CA ALA A 62 -21.49 23.21 0.70
C ALA A 62 -20.31 23.31 -0.30
N PRO A 63 -20.09 24.48 -0.93
CA PRO A 63 -18.97 24.64 -1.86
C PRO A 63 -17.62 24.54 -1.14
N HIS A 64 -16.65 23.88 -1.75
CA HIS A 64 -15.26 23.89 -1.29
C HIS A 64 -14.48 25.07 -1.89
N GLY A 65 -13.38 25.48 -1.24
CA GLY A 65 -12.44 26.49 -1.77
C GLY A 65 -12.88 27.95 -1.63
N ARG A 66 -14.06 28.20 -1.04
CA ARG A 66 -14.50 29.53 -0.61
C ARG A 66 -14.53 29.62 0.91
N THR A 67 -13.73 30.52 1.47
CA THR A 67 -13.56 30.70 2.92
C THR A 67 -14.86 31.11 3.64
N ASP A 68 -15.81 31.70 2.92
CA ASP A 68 -17.07 32.22 3.45
C ASP A 68 -18.30 31.34 3.19
N ALA A 69 -18.12 30.23 2.46
CA ALA A 69 -19.23 29.37 2.02
C ALA A 69 -18.97 27.86 2.24
N GLY A 70 -17.85 27.52 2.89
CA GLY A 70 -17.50 26.13 3.20
C GLY A 70 -18.37 25.48 4.27
N PRO A 71 -18.27 24.15 4.44
CA PRO A 71 -18.94 23.47 5.53
C PRO A 71 -18.44 23.97 6.89
N ALA A 72 -19.29 23.84 7.91
CA ALA A 72 -18.87 24.08 9.29
C ALA A 72 -17.69 23.15 9.65
N PRO A 73 -16.74 23.61 10.48
CA PRO A 73 -15.67 22.75 11.00
C PRO A 73 -16.24 21.47 11.62
N ALA A 74 -15.63 20.33 11.30
CA ALA A 74 -15.97 19.06 11.92
C ALA A 74 -15.75 19.08 13.45
N TRP A 75 -14.89 19.99 13.93
CA TRP A 75 -14.58 20.18 15.33
C TRP A 75 -14.67 21.65 15.73
N ALA A 76 -15.31 21.93 16.88
CA ALA A 76 -15.52 23.30 17.37
C ALA A 76 -14.30 23.91 18.09
N GLY A 77 -13.24 23.13 18.29
CA GLY A 77 -12.03 23.54 19.00
C GLY A 77 -12.19 23.58 20.52
N ALA A 78 -11.17 24.08 21.20
CA ALA A 78 -11.10 24.12 22.65
C ALA A 78 -12.21 25.01 23.26
N PRO A 79 -12.89 24.57 24.33
CA PRO A 79 -14.02 25.31 24.89
C PRO A 79 -13.60 26.50 25.76
N THR A 80 -12.31 26.64 26.10
CA THR A 80 -11.81 27.70 26.98
C THR A 80 -10.32 27.96 26.76
N THR A 81 -9.85 29.12 27.20
CA THR A 81 -8.44 29.53 27.13
C THR A 81 -7.67 29.12 28.38
N GLY A 82 -6.41 28.74 28.20
CA GLY A 82 -5.44 28.51 29.26
C GLY A 82 -5.56 27.15 29.96
N ARG A 83 -6.30 26.20 29.38
CA ARG A 83 -6.41 24.82 29.88
C ARG A 83 -6.02 23.82 28.79
N PRO A 84 -5.37 22.70 29.15
CA PRO A 84 -5.16 21.60 28.22
C PRO A 84 -6.49 20.93 27.88
N PHE A 85 -6.49 20.12 26.83
CA PHE A 85 -7.60 19.20 26.57
C PHE A 85 -7.69 18.16 27.71
N PRO A 86 -8.85 17.54 27.94
CA PRO A 86 -9.00 16.56 29.01
C PRO A 86 -7.99 15.40 28.88
N ASN A 87 -7.33 15.06 30.00
CA ASN A 87 -6.33 13.99 30.11
C ASN A 87 -5.05 14.18 29.26
N THR A 88 -4.81 15.37 28.70
CA THR A 88 -3.59 15.66 27.95
C THR A 88 -2.54 16.37 28.80
N ASP A 89 -1.27 16.32 28.37
CA ASP A 89 -0.13 16.99 28.98
C ASP A 89 -0.48 18.45 29.31
N PRO A 90 -0.37 18.88 30.59
CA PRO A 90 -0.64 20.26 31.00
C PRO A 90 0.19 21.34 30.28
N ALA A 91 1.34 20.97 29.70
CA ALA A 91 2.14 21.87 28.88
C ALA A 91 1.44 22.25 27.56
N LEU A 92 0.51 21.41 27.07
CA LEU A 92 -0.26 21.62 25.83
C LEU A 92 -1.58 22.36 26.09
N PHE A 93 -1.48 23.56 26.69
CA PHE A 93 -2.66 24.40 26.98
C PHE A 93 -3.21 25.05 25.70
N ALA A 94 -4.55 25.11 25.58
CA ALA A 94 -5.24 25.66 24.42
C ALA A 94 -5.75 27.09 24.66
N ASP A 95 -5.82 27.88 23.59
CA ASP A 95 -6.69 29.06 23.52
C ASP A 95 -8.09 28.64 23.03
N MET A 96 -9.15 29.31 23.50
CA MET A 96 -10.52 29.00 23.10
C MET A 96 -10.66 29.01 21.56
N GLY A 97 -11.20 27.93 21.01
CA GLY A 97 -11.41 27.71 19.58
C GLY A 97 -10.27 26.96 18.87
N GLU A 98 -9.10 26.77 19.49
CA GLU A 98 -8.00 26.03 18.86
C GLU A 98 -8.32 24.52 18.75
N THR A 99 -7.94 23.93 17.64
CA THR A 99 -7.81 22.48 17.46
C THR A 99 -6.52 21.95 18.11
N MET A 100 -6.43 20.64 18.34
CA MET A 100 -5.20 20.04 18.88
C MET A 100 -3.99 20.30 17.97
N ALA A 101 -4.16 20.28 16.65
CA ALA A 101 -3.08 20.59 15.70
C ALA A 101 -2.63 22.06 15.73
N GLU A 102 -3.52 22.99 16.06
CA GLU A 102 -3.16 24.40 16.25
C GLU A 102 -2.39 24.60 17.55
N VAL A 103 -2.83 23.95 18.64
CA VAL A 103 -2.11 23.94 19.93
C VAL A 103 -0.71 23.38 19.75
N TYR A 104 -0.59 22.20 19.12
CA TYR A 104 0.71 21.59 18.84
C TYR A 104 1.57 22.53 17.99
N GLY A 105 1.01 23.07 16.91
CA GLY A 105 1.72 24.00 16.02
C GLY A 105 2.22 25.26 16.71
N ARG A 106 1.47 25.79 17.70
CA ARG A 106 1.83 26.98 18.48
C ARG A 106 2.91 26.71 19.53
N ILE A 107 2.85 25.55 20.19
CA ILE A 107 3.72 25.22 21.32
C ILE A 107 5.01 24.53 20.87
N ASN A 108 4.89 23.52 20.01
CA ASN A 108 6.00 22.66 19.57
C ASN A 108 6.47 22.97 18.14
N GLY A 109 5.74 23.82 17.41
CA GLY A 109 6.01 24.17 16.02
C GLY A 109 5.19 23.33 15.04
N ILE A 110 5.04 23.86 13.82
CA ILE A 110 4.23 23.23 12.77
C ILE A 110 4.92 21.94 12.28
N ARG A 111 4.16 20.84 12.24
CA ARG A 111 4.61 19.53 11.73
C ARG A 111 5.14 19.65 10.29
N ARG A 112 6.13 18.84 9.97
CA ARG A 112 6.68 18.70 8.62
C ARG A 112 6.62 17.23 8.20
N PRO A 113 6.42 16.92 6.91
CA PRO A 113 6.42 15.56 6.42
C PRO A 113 7.74 14.86 6.77
N LEU A 114 7.64 13.65 7.32
CA LEU A 114 8.77 12.75 7.53
C LEU A 114 8.74 11.64 6.47
N PRO A 115 9.90 11.11 6.05
CA PRO A 115 9.92 9.98 5.13
C PRO A 115 9.36 8.70 5.76
N ASP A 116 9.51 8.56 7.08
CA ASP A 116 9.07 7.39 7.82
C ASP A 116 7.70 7.58 8.46
N LEU A 117 6.95 6.49 8.56
CA LEU A 117 5.70 6.46 9.32
C LEU A 117 6.06 6.21 10.78
N VAL A 118 5.92 7.25 11.61
CA VAL A 118 6.24 7.22 13.03
C VAL A 118 5.03 7.68 13.83
N TYR A 119 4.75 6.97 14.91
CA TYR A 119 3.79 7.34 15.92
C TYR A 119 4.47 7.40 17.28
N GLU A 120 4.29 8.53 17.97
CA GLU A 120 4.65 8.74 19.37
C GLU A 120 3.45 9.41 20.07
N ASP A 121 3.15 8.98 21.30
CA ASP A 121 2.12 9.64 22.09
C ASP A 121 2.68 10.90 22.76
N GLU A 122 2.41 12.04 22.13
CA GLU A 122 2.83 13.36 22.57
C GLU A 122 1.75 14.10 23.35
N TRP A 123 0.56 13.50 23.52
CA TRP A 123 -0.60 14.18 24.10
C TRP A 123 -0.94 13.71 25.49
N THR A 124 -0.82 12.43 25.81
CA THR A 124 -1.30 11.90 27.09
C THR A 124 -0.54 12.48 28.28
N ASP A 125 -1.24 12.90 29.35
CA ASP A 125 -0.58 13.21 30.63
C ASP A 125 -0.15 11.90 31.31
N PRO A 126 1.17 11.65 31.47
CA PRO A 126 1.68 10.41 32.05
C PRO A 126 1.29 10.21 33.53
N ASN A 127 0.84 11.28 34.21
CA ASN A 127 0.33 11.19 35.58
C ASN A 127 -1.14 10.72 35.63
N VAL A 128 -1.85 10.76 34.51
CA VAL A 128 -3.26 10.35 34.40
C VAL A 128 -3.39 8.97 33.76
N ALA A 129 -2.59 8.67 32.74
CA ALA A 129 -2.57 7.38 32.06
C ALA A 129 -1.18 7.04 31.49
N PRO A 130 -0.85 5.76 31.28
CA PRO A 130 0.33 5.37 30.52
C PRO A 130 0.25 5.92 29.08
N LEU A 131 1.41 6.34 28.54
CA LEU A 131 1.53 6.75 27.15
C LEU A 131 1.16 5.59 26.21
N GLY A 132 0.57 5.94 25.07
CA GLY A 132 0.34 5.04 23.95
C GLY A 132 1.64 4.40 23.45
N ALA A 133 1.53 3.17 22.94
CA ALA A 133 2.69 2.46 22.42
C ALA A 133 3.19 3.11 21.13
N SER A 134 4.43 3.62 21.15
CA SER A 134 5.09 4.14 19.96
C SER A 134 5.40 3.03 18.96
N PHE A 135 5.39 3.38 17.68
CA PHE A 135 5.86 2.50 16.61
C PHE A 135 6.47 3.31 15.48
N ALA A 136 7.36 2.68 14.73
CA ALA A 136 7.96 3.24 13.53
C ALA A 136 8.07 2.16 12.47
N TYR A 137 7.75 2.50 11.23
CA TYR A 137 8.02 1.68 10.07
C TYR A 137 9.01 2.45 9.21
N ALA A 138 10.32 2.29 9.45
CA ALA A 138 11.31 3.09 8.77
C ALA A 138 11.77 2.43 7.46
N TYR A 139 12.06 3.22 6.44
CA TYR A 139 12.73 2.69 5.24
C TYR A 139 14.14 2.21 5.54
N GLY A 140 14.78 2.72 6.61
CA GLY A 140 16.05 2.21 7.10
C GLY A 140 16.01 0.76 7.57
N ASP A 141 14.83 0.20 7.85
CA ASP A 141 14.65 -1.20 8.27
C ASP A 141 14.48 -2.17 7.09
N LEU A 142 14.43 -1.65 5.86
CA LEU A 142 14.40 -2.45 4.65
C LEU A 142 15.79 -3.01 4.36
N ASP A 143 15.86 -4.31 4.05
CA ASP A 143 17.10 -4.89 3.49
C ASP A 143 17.08 -4.91 1.94
N THR A 144 16.05 -4.36 1.32
CA THR A 144 15.98 -4.04 -0.12
C THR A 144 16.18 -2.54 -0.33
N ALA A 145 16.27 -2.09 -1.59
CA ALA A 145 16.48 -0.68 -1.90
C ALA A 145 15.34 0.20 -1.32
N PRO A 146 15.66 1.23 -0.51
CA PRO A 146 14.64 2.15 0.00
C PRO A 146 14.13 3.07 -1.13
N PRO A 147 12.85 3.46 -1.14
CA PRO A 147 12.25 4.31 -2.18
C PRO A 147 12.56 5.80 -2.02
N ILE A 148 13.66 6.13 -1.35
CA ILE A 148 14.08 7.49 -1.03
C ILE A 148 15.60 7.58 -1.05
N SER A 149 16.14 8.71 -1.52
CA SER A 149 17.59 8.92 -1.50
C SER A 149 18.12 9.06 -0.06
N GLY A 150 19.36 8.64 0.19
CA GLY A 150 19.96 8.69 1.53
C GLY A 150 20.00 10.10 2.14
N VAL A 151 20.21 11.14 1.33
CA VAL A 151 20.15 12.54 1.78
C VAL A 151 18.76 12.86 2.32
N CYS A 152 17.71 12.43 1.60
CA CYS A 152 16.33 12.67 1.99
C CYS A 152 15.83 11.78 3.13
N ALA A 153 16.48 10.64 3.36
CA ALA A 153 16.24 9.80 4.53
C ALA A 153 16.81 10.42 5.81
N GLY A 154 18.00 11.03 5.74
CA GLY A 154 18.65 11.67 6.90
C GLY A 154 18.17 13.09 7.19
N GLU A 155 17.95 13.90 6.14
CA GLU A 155 17.49 15.29 6.26
C GLU A 155 16.41 15.58 5.21
N TRP A 156 15.16 15.68 5.65
CA TRP A 156 14.07 16.03 4.75
C TRP A 156 14.24 17.45 4.20
N SER A 157 14.11 17.60 2.89
CA SER A 157 14.10 18.88 2.18
C SER A 157 12.86 19.00 1.28
N PRO A 158 12.47 20.21 0.85
CA PRO A 158 11.30 20.41 0.00
C PRO A 158 11.32 19.65 -1.34
N ASN A 159 12.51 19.23 -1.79
CA ASN A 159 12.70 18.49 -3.04
C ASN A 159 12.72 16.97 -2.81
N CYS A 160 12.69 16.51 -1.57
CA CYS A 160 12.66 15.09 -1.26
C CYS A 160 11.36 14.45 -1.73
N ARG A 161 11.50 13.33 -2.43
CA ARG A 161 10.39 12.52 -2.94
C ARG A 161 10.64 11.08 -2.54
N ILE A 162 9.56 10.44 -2.15
CA ILE A 162 9.45 9.00 -2.10
C ILE A 162 8.98 8.59 -3.50
N VAL A 163 9.69 7.67 -4.14
CA VAL A 163 9.39 7.15 -5.47
C VAL A 163 9.42 5.63 -5.40
N ILE A 164 8.29 4.98 -5.66
CA ILE A 164 8.17 3.53 -5.54
C ILE A 164 7.87 2.93 -6.92
N ASN A 165 8.93 2.64 -7.67
CA ASN A 165 8.86 1.82 -8.89
C ASN A 165 8.80 0.32 -8.51
N TYR A 166 7.98 -0.46 -9.22
CA TYR A 166 7.80 -1.89 -8.94
C TYR A 166 9.11 -2.67 -9.04
N GLU A 167 9.78 -2.57 -10.18
CA GLU A 167 11.04 -3.28 -10.47
C GLU A 167 12.11 -3.00 -9.40
N GLN A 168 12.27 -1.74 -9.02
CA GLN A 168 13.37 -1.35 -8.13
C GLN A 168 13.07 -1.62 -6.65
N HIS A 169 11.81 -1.51 -6.21
CA HIS A 169 11.49 -1.46 -4.79
C HIS A 169 10.57 -2.60 -4.32
N ILE A 170 9.69 -3.11 -5.19
CA ILE A 170 8.70 -4.14 -4.82
C ILE A 170 9.18 -5.53 -5.24
N HIS A 171 9.57 -5.70 -6.51
CA HIS A 171 10.01 -6.98 -7.05
C HIS A 171 11.14 -7.65 -6.22
N PRO A 172 12.17 -6.92 -5.73
CA PRO A 172 13.24 -7.52 -4.94
C PRO A 172 12.79 -8.11 -3.60
N LEU A 173 11.59 -7.78 -3.12
CA LEU A 173 11.06 -8.34 -1.87
C LEU A 173 10.77 -9.85 -2.00
N TRP A 174 10.45 -10.32 -3.22
CA TRP A 174 10.00 -11.69 -3.46
C TRP A 174 11.15 -12.70 -3.45
N GLY A 175 12.27 -12.34 -4.08
CA GLY A 175 13.49 -13.16 -4.12
C GLY A 175 14.42 -12.97 -2.91
N LYS A 176 14.08 -12.09 -1.97
CA LYS A 176 14.91 -11.83 -0.79
C LYS A 176 14.96 -13.05 0.12
N LEU A 177 16.17 -13.51 0.41
CA LEU A 177 16.43 -14.64 1.30
C LEU A 177 15.93 -14.38 2.72
N ARG A 178 15.10 -15.30 3.24
CA ARG A 178 14.46 -15.21 4.56
C ARG A 178 14.65 -16.52 5.33
N GLN A 179 15.91 -16.83 5.60
CA GLN A 179 16.27 -18.04 6.33
C GLN A 179 16.55 -17.76 7.80
N GLU A 180 15.96 -18.56 8.67
CA GLU A 180 16.39 -18.72 10.04
C GLU A 180 17.42 -19.85 10.09
N VAL A 181 18.59 -19.61 10.67
CA VAL A 181 19.67 -20.61 10.78
C VAL A 181 19.98 -20.91 12.24
N ASP A 182 20.33 -22.16 12.52
CA ASP A 182 20.82 -22.56 13.84
C ASP A 182 22.17 -21.88 14.11
N PRO A 183 22.32 -21.16 15.23
CA PRO A 183 23.53 -20.37 15.49
C PRO A 183 24.77 -21.24 15.78
N VAL A 184 24.60 -22.54 16.02
CA VAL A 184 25.68 -23.48 16.32
C VAL A 184 26.01 -24.33 15.09
N THR A 185 25.00 -24.95 14.47
CA THR A 185 25.22 -25.86 13.33
C THR A 185 25.27 -25.15 11.99
N MET A 186 24.77 -23.91 11.92
CA MET A 186 24.55 -23.14 10.69
C MET A 186 23.54 -23.79 9.72
N ASP A 187 22.76 -24.75 10.18
CA ASP A 187 21.70 -25.38 9.38
C ASP A 187 20.49 -24.45 9.25
N VAL A 188 19.81 -24.49 8.10
CA VAL A 188 18.55 -23.76 7.90
C VAL A 188 17.44 -24.42 8.72
N ILE A 189 16.88 -23.67 9.66
CA ILE A 189 15.73 -24.06 10.52
C ILE A 189 14.42 -23.82 9.77
N SER A 190 14.30 -22.66 9.13
CA SER A 190 13.12 -22.27 8.38
C SER A 190 13.51 -21.37 7.21
N ASP A 191 12.71 -21.38 6.14
CA ASP A 191 12.88 -20.51 4.98
C ASP A 191 11.52 -19.97 4.55
N SER A 192 11.37 -18.65 4.68
CA SER A 192 10.16 -17.91 4.31
C SER A 192 10.34 -17.11 3.01
N THR A 193 11.35 -17.43 2.20
CA THR A 193 11.60 -16.78 0.91
C THR A 193 10.41 -17.02 -0.03
N CYS A 194 9.80 -15.96 -0.55
CA CYS A 194 8.52 -16.05 -1.27
C CYS A 194 8.63 -16.94 -2.51
N THR A 195 9.69 -16.77 -3.29
CA THR A 195 9.98 -17.60 -4.48
C THR A 195 10.33 -19.05 -4.17
N GLY A 196 10.47 -19.44 -2.89
CA GLY A 196 10.60 -20.84 -2.50
C GLY A 196 9.31 -21.65 -2.70
N CYS A 197 8.15 -21.00 -2.73
CA CYS A 197 6.84 -21.64 -3.00
C CYS A 197 6.07 -20.99 -4.15
N HIS A 198 6.28 -19.69 -4.39
CA HIS A 198 5.65 -18.93 -5.45
C HIS A 198 6.54 -18.89 -6.70
N THR A 199 6.76 -20.06 -7.31
CA THR A 199 7.56 -20.23 -8.53
C THR A 199 7.06 -21.42 -9.35
N THR A 200 7.36 -21.41 -10.64
CA THR A 200 6.96 -22.45 -11.60
C THR A 200 7.93 -23.62 -11.70
N ALA A 201 9.06 -23.59 -10.99
CA ALA A 201 10.06 -24.66 -10.99
C ALA A 201 10.52 -25.01 -9.58
N ASP A 202 10.70 -26.30 -9.30
CA ASP A 202 11.24 -26.77 -8.03
C ASP A 202 12.77 -26.58 -7.95
N ALA A 203 13.37 -26.95 -6.81
CA ALA A 203 14.82 -26.83 -6.60
C ALA A 203 15.66 -27.68 -7.58
N ALA A 204 15.08 -28.70 -8.21
CA ALA A 204 15.73 -29.52 -9.24
C ALA A 204 15.48 -28.99 -10.67
N GLY A 205 14.71 -27.90 -10.80
CA GLY A 205 14.33 -27.31 -12.08
C GLY A 205 13.17 -28.01 -12.78
N ALA A 206 12.47 -28.92 -12.10
CA ALA A 206 11.26 -29.55 -12.65
C ALA A 206 10.06 -28.60 -12.49
N ALA A 207 9.17 -28.58 -13.49
CA ALA A 207 7.98 -27.74 -13.45
C ALA A 207 7.08 -28.11 -12.25
N GLN A 208 6.58 -27.10 -11.55
CA GLN A 208 5.62 -27.23 -10.45
C GLN A 208 4.58 -26.13 -10.54
N VAL A 209 3.38 -26.40 -10.02
CA VAL A 209 2.33 -25.38 -9.92
C VAL A 209 2.70 -24.41 -8.78
N PRO A 210 2.84 -23.10 -9.04
CA PRO A 210 3.13 -22.13 -7.99
C PRO A 210 2.06 -22.17 -6.89
N ALA A 211 2.48 -22.11 -5.63
CA ALA A 211 1.55 -22.15 -4.50
C ALA A 211 0.51 -21.02 -4.61
N GLY A 212 -0.78 -21.38 -4.51
CA GLY A 212 -1.86 -20.42 -4.62
C GLY A 212 -2.07 -19.82 -6.03
N GLN A 213 -1.52 -20.46 -7.08
CA GLN A 213 -1.57 -19.99 -8.47
C GLN A 213 -0.98 -18.57 -8.58
N LEU A 214 0.16 -18.37 -7.93
CA LEU A 214 0.87 -17.09 -7.90
C LEU A 214 2.36 -17.33 -8.14
N ASP A 215 2.85 -16.91 -9.30
CA ASP A 215 4.27 -16.91 -9.61
C ASP A 215 4.91 -15.55 -9.26
N LEU A 216 5.81 -15.54 -8.28
CA LEU A 216 6.56 -14.36 -7.89
C LEU A 216 7.98 -14.34 -8.48
N GLY A 217 8.27 -15.23 -9.42
CA GLY A 217 9.56 -15.33 -10.09
C GLY A 217 9.98 -14.09 -10.88
N ASP A 218 11.27 -14.11 -11.22
CA ASP A 218 11.90 -13.12 -12.10
C ASP A 218 11.47 -13.32 -13.56
N GLY A 219 11.85 -12.36 -14.40
CA GLY A 219 11.69 -12.44 -15.85
C GLY A 219 10.44 -11.76 -16.38
N PRO A 220 10.38 -11.53 -17.70
CA PRO A 220 9.28 -10.83 -18.34
C PRO A 220 7.99 -11.65 -18.31
N SER A 221 6.86 -10.97 -18.11
CA SER A 221 5.56 -11.60 -18.25
C SER A 221 5.30 -12.01 -19.70
N PRO A 222 4.70 -13.19 -19.95
CA PRO A 222 4.30 -13.58 -21.30
C PRO A 222 3.19 -12.68 -21.87
N ALA A 223 2.38 -12.04 -21.03
CA ALA A 223 1.29 -11.17 -21.45
C ALA A 223 1.74 -9.72 -21.74
N GLU A 224 2.77 -9.24 -21.04
CA GLU A 224 3.35 -7.91 -21.23
C GLU A 224 4.86 -7.98 -20.95
N PRO A 225 5.70 -8.20 -21.98
CA PRO A 225 7.13 -8.43 -21.80
C PRO A 225 7.91 -7.27 -21.18
N LEU A 226 7.36 -6.06 -21.15
CA LEU A 226 7.96 -4.90 -20.46
C LEU A 226 7.71 -4.89 -18.95
N HIS A 227 6.89 -5.82 -18.44
CA HIS A 227 6.67 -6.00 -17.01
C HIS A 227 7.25 -7.32 -16.52
N PHE A 228 7.77 -7.34 -15.28
CA PHE A 228 8.02 -8.59 -14.57
C PHE A 228 6.75 -9.45 -14.46
N ASN A 229 6.92 -10.77 -14.52
CA ASN A 229 5.80 -11.71 -14.37
C ASN A 229 5.03 -11.46 -13.06
N SER A 230 5.77 -11.37 -11.95
CA SER A 230 5.22 -11.10 -10.62
C SER A 230 4.38 -9.81 -10.52
N TYR A 231 4.61 -8.77 -11.34
CA TYR A 231 3.74 -7.59 -11.36
C TYR A 231 2.36 -7.93 -11.92
N ARG A 232 2.35 -8.72 -13.00
CA ARG A 232 1.14 -9.13 -13.71
C ARG A 232 0.31 -10.10 -12.87
N GLU A 233 0.98 -11.07 -12.27
CA GLU A 233 0.43 -12.08 -11.36
C GLU A 233 -0.28 -11.45 -10.14
N LEU A 234 0.30 -10.39 -9.57
CA LEU A 234 -0.27 -9.73 -8.39
C LEU A 234 -1.49 -8.87 -8.72
N LEU A 235 -1.51 -8.19 -9.87
CA LEU A 235 -2.46 -7.11 -10.18
C LEU A 235 -3.50 -7.42 -11.26
N TYR A 236 -3.31 -8.49 -12.04
CA TYR A 236 -4.18 -8.84 -13.15
C TYR A 236 -4.77 -10.25 -12.97
N PRO A 237 -5.95 -10.52 -13.56
CA PRO A 237 -6.47 -11.89 -13.60
C PRO A 237 -5.51 -12.82 -14.33
N ASP A 238 -5.46 -14.05 -13.85
CA ASP A 238 -4.70 -15.14 -14.46
C ASP A 238 -5.59 -16.39 -14.61
N ASN A 239 -5.05 -17.48 -15.16
CA ASN A 239 -5.71 -18.77 -15.25
C ASN A 239 -5.10 -19.76 -14.26
N GLU A 240 -5.93 -20.62 -13.68
CA GLU A 240 -5.46 -21.72 -12.85
C GLU A 240 -4.63 -22.69 -13.71
N GLN A 241 -3.47 -23.10 -13.21
CA GLN A 241 -2.56 -24.03 -13.88
C GLN A 241 -2.51 -25.39 -13.19
N GLU A 242 -2.27 -26.42 -13.99
CA GLU A 242 -1.97 -27.77 -13.54
C GLU A 242 -0.75 -28.36 -14.26
N LEU A 243 -0.17 -29.40 -13.66
CA LEU A 243 0.97 -30.10 -14.25
C LEU A 243 0.48 -31.27 -15.12
N MET A 244 0.60 -31.14 -16.44
CA MET A 244 0.32 -32.22 -17.39
C MET A 244 1.60 -32.62 -18.12
N ASN A 245 1.97 -33.91 -18.02
CA ASN A 245 3.15 -34.48 -18.69
C ASN A 245 4.46 -33.71 -18.42
N GLY A 246 4.60 -33.12 -17.23
CA GLY A 246 5.79 -32.35 -16.83
C GLY A 246 5.84 -30.91 -17.35
N ALA A 247 4.74 -30.39 -17.90
CA ALA A 247 4.60 -28.99 -18.29
C ALA A 247 3.40 -28.35 -17.57
N LEU A 248 3.53 -27.06 -17.26
CA LEU A 248 2.40 -26.25 -16.79
C LEU A 248 1.49 -25.93 -17.96
N VAL A 249 0.20 -26.17 -17.75
CA VAL A 249 -0.86 -25.85 -18.70
C VAL A 249 -2.05 -25.32 -17.92
N ASP A 250 -2.85 -24.47 -18.57
CA ASP A 250 -4.08 -23.95 -17.98
C ASP A 250 -5.07 -25.10 -17.75
N VAL A 251 -5.72 -25.08 -16.59
CA VAL A 251 -6.84 -25.96 -16.26
C VAL A 251 -8.01 -25.60 -17.18
N LEU A 252 -8.48 -26.60 -17.90
CA LEU A 252 -9.62 -26.47 -18.79
C LEU A 252 -10.83 -27.22 -18.21
N VAL A 253 -11.95 -26.51 -18.07
CA VAL A 253 -13.23 -27.08 -17.63
C VAL A 253 -14.28 -26.94 -18.73
N ASP A 254 -15.23 -27.87 -18.77
CA ASP A 254 -16.36 -27.80 -19.68
C ASP A 254 -17.24 -26.60 -19.31
N SER A 255 -17.47 -25.70 -20.27
CA SER A 255 -18.35 -24.54 -20.09
C SER A 255 -19.82 -24.91 -19.97
N GLY A 256 -20.21 -26.14 -20.35
CA GLY A 256 -21.58 -26.58 -20.54
C GLY A 256 -22.16 -26.19 -21.91
N GLU A 257 -21.37 -25.51 -22.74
CA GLU A 257 -21.70 -25.21 -24.13
C GLU A 257 -20.99 -26.18 -25.08
N VAL A 258 -21.56 -26.40 -26.26
CA VAL A 258 -21.01 -27.29 -27.29
C VAL A 258 -20.68 -26.50 -28.55
N LEU A 259 -19.65 -26.93 -29.27
CA LEU A 259 -19.27 -26.34 -30.55
C LEU A 259 -20.40 -26.52 -31.57
N ARG A 260 -20.69 -25.47 -32.35
CA ARG A 260 -21.76 -25.46 -33.35
C ARG A 260 -21.24 -25.00 -34.72
N ASP A 261 -21.83 -25.52 -35.79
CA ASP A 261 -21.60 -25.07 -37.16
C ASP A 261 -22.29 -23.72 -37.46
N GLU A 262 -22.14 -23.20 -38.68
CA GLU A 262 -22.72 -21.91 -39.11
C GLU A 262 -24.26 -21.92 -39.06
N GLU A 263 -24.87 -23.11 -39.17
CA GLU A 263 -26.30 -23.34 -39.09
C GLU A 263 -26.81 -23.60 -37.66
N GLY A 264 -25.92 -23.67 -36.67
CA GLY A 264 -26.23 -23.86 -35.25
C GLY A 264 -26.35 -25.33 -34.80
N ASN A 265 -26.00 -26.31 -35.63
CA ASN A 265 -26.00 -27.72 -35.24
C ASN A 265 -24.72 -28.07 -34.46
N PRO A 266 -24.78 -28.99 -33.47
CA PRO A 266 -23.59 -29.43 -32.74
C PRO A 266 -22.55 -30.10 -33.67
N ILE A 267 -21.29 -29.72 -33.49
CA ILE A 267 -20.15 -30.40 -34.13
C ILE A 267 -19.82 -31.65 -33.30
N LEU A 268 -19.81 -32.81 -33.96
CA LEU A 268 -19.56 -34.10 -33.32
C LEU A 268 -18.08 -34.50 -33.45
N ASP A 269 -17.55 -35.23 -32.46
CA ASP A 269 -16.21 -35.84 -32.50
C ASP A 269 -16.18 -37.12 -33.35
N ALA A 270 -15.03 -37.80 -33.38
CA ALA A 270 -14.84 -39.03 -34.15
C ALA A 270 -15.72 -40.21 -33.70
N ASP A 271 -16.20 -40.17 -32.45
CA ASP A 271 -17.07 -41.19 -31.85
C ASP A 271 -18.57 -40.80 -31.94
N GLY A 272 -18.88 -39.62 -32.50
CA GLY A 272 -20.23 -39.12 -32.70
C GLY A 272 -20.81 -38.37 -31.49
N ASN A 273 -19.99 -38.00 -30.52
CA ASN A 273 -20.43 -37.21 -29.35
C ASN A 273 -20.29 -35.71 -29.63
N GLU A 274 -21.16 -34.89 -29.02
CA GLU A 274 -21.03 -33.43 -29.10
C GLU A 274 -19.73 -32.96 -28.45
N GLN A 275 -19.03 -32.03 -29.11
CA GLN A 275 -17.76 -31.49 -28.60
C GLN A 275 -18.00 -30.33 -27.63
N PRO A 276 -17.63 -30.45 -26.35
CA PRO A 276 -17.77 -29.36 -25.39
C PRO A 276 -16.80 -28.21 -25.68
N ILE A 277 -17.21 -27.00 -25.37
CA ILE A 277 -16.35 -25.83 -25.35
C ILE A 277 -15.63 -25.82 -24.00
N MET A 278 -14.32 -25.98 -24.04
CA MET A 278 -13.46 -25.91 -22.88
C MET A 278 -13.06 -24.45 -22.61
N VAL A 279 -13.11 -24.05 -21.34
CA VAL A 279 -12.74 -22.70 -20.88
C VAL A 279 -11.74 -22.77 -19.72
N THR A 280 -10.93 -21.74 -19.58
CA THR A 280 -9.97 -21.63 -18.47
C THR A 280 -10.66 -21.29 -17.16
N VAL A 281 -10.09 -21.73 -16.05
CA VAL A 281 -10.57 -21.37 -14.71
C VAL A 281 -9.87 -20.09 -14.25
N PRO A 282 -10.59 -18.97 -14.01
CA PRO A 282 -9.96 -17.70 -13.69
C PRO A 282 -9.48 -17.63 -12.24
N VAL A 283 -8.24 -17.18 -12.06
CA VAL A 283 -7.63 -16.80 -10.78
C VAL A 283 -7.71 -15.29 -10.63
N ARG A 284 -8.23 -14.82 -9.48
CA ARG A 284 -8.37 -13.39 -9.21
C ARG A 284 -7.01 -12.81 -8.78
N PRO A 285 -6.66 -11.56 -9.15
CA PRO A 285 -5.42 -10.91 -8.67
C PRO A 285 -5.43 -10.73 -7.16
N SER A 286 -4.31 -10.96 -6.49
CA SER A 286 -4.18 -10.86 -5.02
C SER A 286 -4.13 -9.42 -4.51
N MET A 287 -3.74 -8.48 -5.36
CA MET A 287 -3.62 -7.07 -5.09
C MET A 287 -4.53 -6.21 -5.98
N SER A 288 -4.73 -4.95 -5.58
CA SER A 288 -5.53 -3.98 -6.33
C SER A 288 -4.85 -2.61 -6.37
N VAL A 289 -4.82 -2.01 -7.56
CA VAL A 289 -4.40 -0.62 -7.78
C VAL A 289 -5.29 0.43 -7.06
N ASN A 290 -6.44 -0.01 -6.55
CA ASN A 290 -7.33 0.82 -5.73
C ASN A 290 -6.81 1.00 -4.28
N GLY A 291 -5.79 0.25 -3.87
CA GLY A 291 -5.13 0.42 -2.58
C GLY A 291 -4.99 -0.86 -1.77
N ALA A 292 -4.20 -0.77 -0.69
CA ALA A 292 -3.85 -1.88 0.16
C ALA A 292 -5.07 -2.53 0.83
N ARG A 293 -6.05 -1.74 1.27
CA ARG A 293 -7.27 -2.24 1.92
C ARG A 293 -8.22 -3.00 0.98
N PHE A 294 -8.02 -2.86 -0.34
CA PHE A 294 -8.77 -3.60 -1.37
C PHE A 294 -8.02 -4.84 -1.86
N SER A 295 -6.90 -5.18 -1.22
CA SER A 295 -6.01 -6.26 -1.61
C SER A 295 -6.07 -7.39 -0.58
N ARG A 296 -6.48 -8.60 -0.99
CA ARG A 296 -6.48 -9.78 -0.11
C ARG A 296 -5.06 -10.24 0.26
N PHE A 297 -4.05 -9.76 -0.47
CA PHE A 297 -2.64 -10.05 -0.21
C PHE A 297 -2.25 -9.84 1.26
N PHE A 298 -2.77 -8.81 1.93
CA PHE A 298 -2.41 -8.52 3.31
C PHE A 298 -3.02 -9.49 4.33
N ASP A 299 -4.05 -10.24 3.96
CA ASP A 299 -4.76 -11.13 4.88
C ASP A 299 -3.89 -12.31 5.32
N VAL A 300 -3.01 -12.80 4.46
CA VAL A 300 -2.11 -13.92 4.79
C VAL A 300 -0.97 -13.52 5.75
N PHE A 301 -0.63 -12.22 5.81
CA PHE A 301 0.39 -11.69 6.72
C PHE A 301 -0.19 -11.17 8.03
N ALA A 302 -1.52 -11.11 8.15
CA ALA A 302 -2.18 -10.72 9.39
C ALA A 302 -1.99 -11.78 10.48
N ALA A 303 -2.30 -11.43 11.73
CA ALA A 303 -2.23 -12.35 12.86
C ALA A 303 -3.09 -13.60 12.60
N GLY A 304 -2.51 -14.79 12.76
CA GLY A 304 -3.11 -16.09 12.44
C GLY A 304 -3.11 -16.46 10.96
N GLY A 305 -2.55 -15.61 10.09
CA GLY A 305 -2.40 -15.87 8.66
C GLY A 305 -1.28 -16.86 8.34
N SER A 306 -1.32 -17.46 7.15
CA SER A 306 -0.33 -18.48 6.74
C SER A 306 1.08 -17.95 6.55
N HIS A 307 1.24 -16.63 6.45
CA HIS A 307 2.51 -15.93 6.26
C HIS A 307 2.77 -14.92 7.40
N GLU A 308 2.13 -15.09 8.57
CA GLU A 308 2.35 -14.22 9.71
C GLU A 308 3.86 -14.13 10.04
N GLY A 309 4.38 -12.90 10.09
CA GLY A 309 5.79 -12.64 10.39
C GLY A 309 6.77 -12.85 9.24
N PHE A 310 6.34 -13.26 8.04
CA PHE A 310 7.25 -13.51 6.91
C PHE A 310 7.82 -12.21 6.31
N LEU A 311 7.04 -11.13 6.34
CA LEU A 311 7.48 -9.80 5.93
C LEU A 311 7.60 -8.87 7.14
N LYS A 312 8.65 -8.04 7.16
CA LYS A 312 8.82 -6.99 8.16
C LYS A 312 7.69 -5.95 8.04
N PRO A 313 7.32 -5.26 9.13
CA PRO A 313 6.36 -4.15 9.05
C PRO A 313 6.74 -3.06 8.03
N SER A 314 8.04 -2.76 7.87
CA SER A 314 8.54 -1.82 6.86
C SER A 314 8.34 -2.30 5.42
N GLU A 315 8.46 -3.60 5.16
CA GLU A 315 8.20 -4.21 3.85
C GLU A 315 6.70 -4.19 3.54
N LEU A 316 5.85 -4.52 4.52
CA LEU A 316 4.39 -4.42 4.36
C LEU A 316 3.93 -2.97 4.12
N ARG A 317 4.53 -2.00 4.82
CA ARG A 317 4.30 -0.56 4.58
C ARG A 317 4.69 -0.18 3.14
N LEU A 318 5.84 -0.63 2.65
CA LEU A 318 6.30 -0.29 1.30
C LEU A 318 5.30 -0.78 0.24
N ILE A 319 4.82 -2.02 0.38
CA ILE A 319 3.81 -2.59 -0.52
C ILE A 319 2.49 -1.83 -0.39
N SER A 320 2.05 -1.49 0.83
CA SER A 320 0.79 -0.76 1.02
C SER A 320 0.83 0.63 0.41
N GLU A 321 1.93 1.36 0.61
CA GLU A 321 2.14 2.69 0.06
C GLU A 321 2.13 2.67 -1.47
N TRP A 322 2.82 1.71 -2.08
CA TRP A 322 2.82 1.50 -3.53
C TRP A 322 1.42 1.27 -4.09
N LEU A 323 0.64 0.36 -3.50
CA LEU A 323 -0.73 0.09 -3.92
C LEU A 323 -1.64 1.32 -3.72
N ASP A 324 -1.49 2.01 -2.59
CA ASP A 324 -2.30 3.19 -2.29
C ASP A 324 -2.02 4.31 -3.30
N ILE A 325 -0.79 4.51 -3.78
CA ILE A 325 -0.50 5.53 -4.80
C ILE A 325 -0.83 5.09 -6.24
N GLY A 326 -1.22 3.83 -6.46
CA GLY A 326 -1.72 3.37 -7.77
C GLY A 326 -1.15 2.04 -8.25
N GLY A 327 -0.25 1.43 -7.50
CA GLY A 327 0.37 0.17 -7.90
C GLY A 327 1.08 0.26 -9.24
N GLN A 328 1.59 1.44 -9.62
CA GLN A 328 2.19 1.66 -10.94
C GLN A 328 3.48 0.85 -11.08
N TYR A 329 3.77 0.39 -12.30
CA TYR A 329 5.07 -0.21 -12.61
C TYR A 329 6.20 0.81 -12.45
N TYR A 330 6.02 2.01 -13.01
CA TYR A 330 6.87 3.18 -12.79
C TYR A 330 6.04 4.29 -12.12
N ASN A 331 6.39 4.64 -10.88
CA ASN A 331 5.76 5.76 -10.18
C ASN A 331 6.37 7.10 -10.61
N ASN A 332 7.65 7.10 -10.96
CA ASN A 332 8.27 8.23 -11.64
C ASN A 332 8.14 8.04 -13.16
N PRO A 333 7.35 8.87 -13.86
CA PRO A 333 7.12 8.72 -15.29
C PRO A 333 8.37 8.94 -16.14
N PHE A 334 9.42 9.57 -15.59
CA PHE A 334 10.70 9.74 -16.29
C PHE A 334 11.59 8.50 -16.28
N ASP A 335 11.23 7.48 -15.49
CA ASP A 335 11.94 6.19 -15.47
C ASP A 335 11.32 5.18 -16.45
N ALA A 336 10.15 5.48 -17.00
CA ALA A 336 9.52 4.64 -18.01
C ALA A 336 10.34 4.65 -19.31
N PRO A 337 10.54 3.50 -19.98
CA PRO A 337 11.17 3.44 -21.29
C PRO A 337 10.45 4.36 -22.29
N GLU A 338 11.20 4.99 -23.20
CA GLU A 338 10.60 5.65 -24.36
C GLU A 338 9.95 4.60 -25.27
N ASP A 339 8.71 4.85 -25.70
CA ASP A 339 7.94 4.00 -26.62
C ASP A 339 8.63 3.80 -27.98
#